data_AF-A0A2Z5C5A1-F1
#
_entry.id   AF-A0A2Z5C5A1-F1
#
_cell.length_a   1.000
_cell.length_b   1.000
_cell.length_c   1.000
_cell.angle_alpha   90.00
_cell.angle_beta   90.00
_cell.angle_gamma   90.00
#
_symmetry.space_group_name_H-M   'P 1'
#
loop_
_entity.id
_entity.type
_entity.pdbx_description
1 polymer ?
#
loop_
_entity_poly.entity_id
_entity_poly.type
_entity_poly.pdbx_seq_one_letter_code
_entity_poly.pdbx_strand_id
1 'polypeptide(L)'
;MVAKNLIEQDGLTLVDLLINANDSVISLSLIPFCALYCKSAKEFLNINSNNNEANKEVTDIRNGLKIFTEKFSKGKKMAYNSDNQENEYFKSLLRFRFTKKLNTHLNLGVYFDKYGKVIFNTQLANFYLNIPKNKSVSMNEHTFIVGKRLGEETAEILVHHCYSNIEKNNKINHNDIPKYGYIDFNTNKENVFFSDQFNKETNLIFLHMLSTVGFTNNMLIPILKKRETWLLRIMYINVHNTILGIKKVIQHLKQNSTKDFNIPEIDDYLTNNDGFKVLSSSFRNCMMHYDLIDKKGSPVILQKFYNPSLPMYGLIESCYDGMNYNQYFDELYKTSQKLEDYLLSLFTINYNSICWDWD
;
A
#
# COMPACT_ATOMS: atom_id res chain seq x y z
N MET A 1 -11.92 24.37 -9.19
CA MET A 1 -10.57 24.94 -9.38
C MET A 1 -9.57 24.39 -8.37
N VAL A 2 -9.90 24.40 -7.07
CA VAL A 2 -9.03 24.01 -5.95
C VAL A 2 -8.62 22.52 -5.95
N ALA A 3 -9.56 21.57 -6.04
CA ALA A 3 -9.20 20.14 -6.08
C ALA A 3 -8.49 19.68 -7.36
N LYS A 4 -8.63 20.42 -8.47
CA LYS A 4 -7.91 20.13 -9.74
C LYS A 4 -6.40 20.30 -9.58
N ASN A 5 -5.96 21.31 -8.84
CA ASN A 5 -4.53 21.52 -8.55
C ASN A 5 -3.96 20.38 -7.68
N LEU A 6 -4.75 19.83 -6.74
CA LEU A 6 -4.32 18.65 -5.96
C LEU A 6 -4.18 17.42 -6.85
N ILE A 7 -5.12 17.20 -7.78
CA ILE A 7 -5.05 16.11 -8.75
C ILE A 7 -3.77 16.25 -9.59
N GLU A 8 -3.52 17.42 -10.14
CA GLU A 8 -2.33 17.69 -10.93
C GLU A 8 -1.03 17.43 -10.13
N GLN A 9 -0.92 17.97 -8.91
CA GLN A 9 0.25 17.78 -8.07
C GLN A 9 0.47 16.31 -7.69
N ASP A 10 -0.57 15.64 -7.20
CA ASP A 10 -0.51 14.22 -6.81
C ASP A 10 -0.11 13.34 -8.02
N GLY A 11 -0.63 13.63 -9.21
CA GLY A 11 -0.31 12.91 -10.44
C GLY A 11 1.11 13.15 -10.93
N LEU A 12 1.62 14.39 -10.85
CA LEU A 12 3.01 14.70 -11.16
C LEU A 12 3.97 14.00 -10.19
N THR A 13 3.67 13.99 -8.89
CA THR A 13 4.47 13.24 -7.90
C THR A 13 4.52 11.75 -8.21
N LEU A 14 3.39 11.17 -8.60
CA LEU A 14 3.33 9.76 -8.97
C LEU A 14 4.16 9.45 -10.22
N VAL A 15 4.03 10.26 -11.28
CA VAL A 15 4.78 10.08 -12.53
C VAL A 15 6.28 10.25 -12.32
N ASP A 16 6.69 11.20 -11.49
CA ASP A 16 8.11 11.41 -11.17
C ASP A 16 8.72 10.19 -10.51
N LEU A 17 8.07 9.65 -9.47
CA LEU A 17 8.51 8.44 -8.81
C LEU A 17 8.62 7.24 -9.75
N LEU A 18 7.65 7.07 -10.66
CA LEU A 18 7.64 5.94 -11.59
C LEU A 18 8.70 6.03 -12.69
N ILE A 19 9.02 7.24 -13.17
CA ILE A 19 9.99 7.46 -14.25
C ILE A 19 11.42 7.61 -13.70
N ASN A 20 11.59 8.41 -12.65
CA ASN A 20 12.90 8.87 -12.20
C ASN A 20 13.48 8.02 -11.07
N ALA A 21 12.65 7.42 -10.20
CA ALA A 21 13.17 6.44 -9.24
C ALA A 21 13.50 5.12 -9.93
N ASN A 22 12.62 4.66 -10.84
CA ASN A 22 12.85 3.48 -11.70
C ASN A 22 13.34 2.24 -10.91
N ASP A 23 12.61 1.88 -9.85
CA ASP A 23 12.90 0.77 -8.96
C ASP A 23 11.71 -0.20 -8.88
N SER A 24 11.97 -1.50 -8.92
CA SER A 24 10.92 -2.51 -9.01
C SER A 24 10.07 -2.60 -7.75
N VAL A 25 10.67 -2.46 -6.56
CA VAL A 25 9.94 -2.45 -5.28
C VAL A 25 9.03 -1.22 -5.23
N ILE A 26 9.52 -0.06 -5.64
CA ILE A 26 8.72 1.16 -5.75
C ILE A 26 7.57 0.98 -6.74
N SER A 27 7.86 0.62 -7.99
CA SER A 27 6.83 0.51 -9.04
C SER A 27 5.72 -0.47 -8.64
N LEU A 28 6.07 -1.65 -8.12
CA LEU A 28 5.10 -2.67 -7.71
C LEU A 28 4.28 -2.25 -6.48
N SER A 29 4.91 -1.55 -5.53
CA SER A 29 4.22 -1.05 -4.32
C SER A 29 3.28 0.11 -4.63
N LEU A 30 3.55 0.88 -5.69
CA LEU A 30 2.75 2.02 -6.11
C LEU A 30 1.52 1.68 -6.96
N ILE A 31 1.46 0.48 -7.55
CA ILE A 31 0.30 0.02 -8.37
C ILE A 31 -1.07 0.36 -7.75
N PRO A 32 -1.38 -0.01 -6.49
CA PRO A 32 -2.68 0.29 -5.90
C PRO A 32 -2.94 1.78 -5.70
N PHE A 33 -1.90 2.59 -5.57
CA PHE A 33 -2.00 4.04 -5.42
C PHE A 33 -2.13 4.75 -6.77
N CYS A 34 -1.51 4.23 -7.84
CA CYS A 34 -1.82 4.64 -9.21
C CYS A 34 -3.29 4.42 -9.52
N ALA A 35 -3.80 3.23 -9.20
CA ALA A 35 -5.20 2.91 -9.41
C ALA A 35 -6.14 3.80 -8.57
N LEU A 36 -5.76 4.12 -7.34
CA LEU A 36 -6.48 5.09 -6.51
C LEU A 36 -6.51 6.47 -7.14
N TYR A 37 -5.35 7.00 -7.58
CA TYR A 37 -5.25 8.28 -8.26
C TYR A 37 -6.17 8.32 -9.48
N CYS A 38 -6.01 7.37 -10.41
CA CYS A 38 -6.81 7.30 -11.63
C CYS A 38 -8.31 7.27 -11.32
N LYS A 39 -8.73 6.41 -10.39
CA LYS A 39 -10.16 6.27 -10.07
C LYS A 39 -10.73 7.55 -9.44
N SER A 40 -10.06 8.08 -8.43
CA SER A 40 -10.55 9.24 -7.68
C SER A 40 -10.51 10.53 -8.50
N ALA A 41 -9.51 10.72 -9.36
CA ALA A 41 -9.41 11.87 -10.25
C ALA A 41 -10.49 11.83 -11.34
N LYS A 42 -10.73 10.66 -11.95
CA LYS A 42 -11.80 10.48 -12.95
C LYS A 42 -13.19 10.71 -12.37
N GLU A 43 -13.45 10.21 -11.15
CA GLU A 43 -14.69 10.46 -10.43
C GLU A 43 -14.91 11.97 -10.26
N PHE A 44 -13.90 12.70 -9.78
CA PHE A 44 -13.97 14.16 -9.58
C PHE A 44 -14.15 14.94 -10.88
N LEU A 45 -13.43 14.55 -11.93
CA LEU A 45 -13.42 15.23 -13.24
C LEU A 45 -14.58 14.81 -14.15
N ASN A 46 -15.43 13.89 -13.71
CA ASN A 46 -16.52 13.29 -14.50
C ASN A 46 -16.04 12.69 -15.83
N ILE A 47 -14.90 11.99 -15.81
CA ILE A 47 -14.32 11.36 -16.99
C ILE A 47 -14.95 9.99 -17.19
N ASN A 48 -15.69 9.82 -18.28
CA ASN A 48 -16.27 8.54 -18.65
C ASN A 48 -15.18 7.61 -19.19
N SER A 49 -15.10 6.40 -18.64
CA SER A 49 -14.17 5.39 -19.14
C SER A 49 -14.80 4.65 -20.31
N ASN A 50 -14.28 4.86 -21.52
CA ASN A 50 -14.77 4.16 -22.72
C ASN A 50 -14.41 2.66 -22.73
N ASN A 51 -13.44 2.24 -21.91
CA ASN A 51 -13.02 0.85 -21.76
C ASN A 51 -13.50 0.26 -20.42
N ASN A 52 -14.59 -0.50 -20.46
CA ASN A 52 -15.20 -1.11 -19.28
C ASN A 52 -14.28 -2.13 -18.58
N GLU A 53 -13.46 -2.87 -19.33
CA GLU A 53 -12.56 -3.87 -18.77
C GLU A 53 -11.40 -3.22 -18.02
N ALA A 54 -10.77 -2.21 -18.61
CA ALA A 54 -9.70 -1.45 -17.96
C ALA A 54 -10.21 -0.73 -16.70
N ASN A 55 -11.38 -0.10 -16.75
CA ASN A 55 -11.97 0.55 -15.58
C ASN A 55 -12.30 -0.45 -14.45
N LYS A 56 -12.74 -1.66 -14.80
CA LYS A 56 -12.97 -2.72 -13.81
C LYS A 56 -11.67 -3.16 -13.15
N GLU A 57 -10.62 -3.42 -13.94
CA GLU A 57 -9.30 -3.82 -13.43
C GLU A 57 -8.71 -2.75 -12.50
N VAL A 58 -8.70 -1.47 -12.91
CA VAL A 58 -8.26 -0.34 -12.07
C VAL A 58 -9.09 -0.27 -10.77
N THR A 59 -10.40 -0.50 -10.85
CA THR A 59 -11.28 -0.52 -9.66
C THR A 59 -10.93 -1.67 -8.72
N ASP A 60 -10.66 -2.85 -9.25
CA ASP A 60 -10.29 -4.04 -8.47
C ASP A 60 -8.93 -3.84 -7.79
N ILE A 61 -7.94 -3.31 -8.51
CA ILE A 61 -6.62 -2.95 -7.98
C ILE A 61 -6.75 -1.93 -6.82
N ARG A 62 -7.50 -0.84 -7.03
CA ARG A 62 -7.78 0.16 -5.97
C ARG A 62 -8.43 -0.50 -4.74
N ASN A 63 -9.41 -1.37 -4.96
CA ASN A 63 -10.11 -2.05 -3.86
C ASN A 63 -9.18 -2.97 -3.07
N GLY A 64 -8.09 -3.43 -3.69
CA GLY A 64 -6.99 -4.14 -3.03
C GLY A 64 -6.41 -3.39 -1.82
N LEU A 65 -6.43 -2.05 -1.79
CA LEU A 65 -5.99 -1.26 -0.63
C LEU A 65 -6.79 -1.56 0.64
N LYS A 66 -8.05 -1.98 0.50
CA LYS A 66 -8.98 -2.20 1.61
C LYS A 66 -9.14 -3.66 1.96
N ILE A 67 -8.44 -4.58 1.30
CA ILE A 67 -8.71 -6.02 1.37
C ILE A 67 -8.69 -6.58 2.81
N PHE A 68 -7.82 -6.05 3.68
CA PHE A 68 -7.71 -6.47 5.07
C PHE A 68 -8.68 -5.74 6.02
N THR A 69 -9.30 -4.64 5.57
CA THR A 69 -10.25 -3.85 6.39
C THR A 69 -11.65 -4.46 6.43
N GLU A 70 -11.96 -5.38 5.52
CA GLU A 70 -13.28 -5.98 5.35
C GLU A 70 -13.47 -7.20 6.29
N LYS A 71 -14.07 -8.28 5.78
CA LYS A 71 -14.18 -9.55 6.52
C LYS A 71 -12.83 -10.26 6.50
N PHE A 72 -12.39 -10.81 7.63
CA PHE A 72 -11.16 -11.61 7.73
C PHE A 72 -11.10 -12.72 6.66
N SER A 73 -12.23 -13.36 6.34
CA SER A 73 -12.31 -14.39 5.30
C SER A 73 -11.92 -13.91 3.90
N LYS A 74 -12.10 -12.63 3.58
CA LYS A 74 -11.66 -12.05 2.30
C LYS A 74 -10.14 -11.89 2.27
N GLY A 75 -9.55 -11.34 3.34
CA GLY A 75 -8.09 -11.26 3.50
C GLY A 75 -7.43 -12.64 3.47
N LYS A 76 -8.01 -13.62 4.17
CA LYS A 76 -7.55 -15.01 4.14
C LYS A 76 -7.60 -15.61 2.74
N LYS A 77 -8.71 -15.43 2.02
CA LYS A 77 -8.86 -15.91 0.64
C LYS A 77 -7.84 -15.27 -0.30
N MET A 78 -7.57 -13.98 -0.12
CA MET A 78 -6.54 -13.27 -0.88
C MET A 78 -5.15 -13.87 -0.64
N ALA A 79 -4.73 -13.96 0.63
CA ALA A 79 -3.42 -14.49 1.01
C ALA A 79 -3.22 -15.92 0.47
N TYR A 80 -4.23 -16.77 0.64
CA TYR A 80 -4.23 -18.14 0.08
C TYR A 80 -4.10 -18.15 -1.45
N ASN A 81 -4.87 -17.32 -2.15
CA ASN A 81 -4.86 -17.33 -3.61
C ASN A 81 -3.52 -16.87 -4.18
N SER A 82 -2.93 -15.81 -3.62
CA SER A 82 -1.63 -15.30 -4.06
C SER A 82 -0.53 -16.32 -3.77
N ASP A 83 -0.50 -16.86 -2.55
CA ASP A 83 0.45 -17.91 -2.15
C ASP A 83 0.38 -19.14 -3.06
N ASN A 84 -0.83 -19.62 -3.33
CA ASN A 84 -1.04 -20.78 -4.18
C ASN A 84 -0.64 -20.51 -5.64
N GLN A 85 -0.88 -19.30 -6.15
CA GLN A 85 -0.49 -18.92 -7.51
C GLN A 85 1.03 -18.90 -7.68
N GLU A 86 1.74 -18.22 -6.79
CA GLU A 86 3.21 -18.19 -6.79
C GLU A 86 3.79 -19.60 -6.61
N ASN A 87 3.21 -20.39 -5.69
CA ASN A 87 3.61 -21.77 -5.46
C ASN A 87 3.50 -22.62 -6.73
N GLU A 88 2.36 -22.59 -7.42
CA GLU A 88 2.16 -23.38 -8.63
C GLU A 88 3.06 -22.90 -9.77
N TYR A 89 3.28 -21.58 -9.90
CA TYR A 89 4.19 -21.01 -10.88
C TYR A 89 5.62 -21.54 -10.69
N PHE A 90 6.25 -21.31 -9.53
CA PHE A 90 7.64 -21.71 -9.31
C PHE A 90 7.82 -23.23 -9.25
N LYS A 91 6.84 -23.97 -8.73
CA LYS A 91 6.83 -25.44 -8.79
C LYS A 91 6.78 -25.94 -10.24
N SER A 92 6.11 -25.23 -11.14
CA SER A 92 6.03 -25.61 -12.55
C SER A 92 7.39 -25.52 -13.26
N LEU A 93 8.24 -24.56 -12.85
CA LEU A 93 9.58 -24.32 -13.39
C LEU A 93 10.61 -25.40 -13.01
N LEU A 94 10.31 -26.23 -12.00
CA LEU A 94 11.18 -27.34 -11.63
C LEU A 94 11.27 -28.37 -12.75
N ARG A 95 12.50 -28.61 -13.23
CA ARG A 95 12.81 -29.52 -14.35
C ARG A 95 12.32 -30.95 -14.11
N PHE A 96 12.55 -31.48 -12.92
CA PHE A 96 12.29 -32.89 -12.60
C PHE A 96 10.97 -33.05 -11.85
N ARG A 97 10.14 -34.04 -12.23
CA ARG A 97 8.83 -34.25 -11.59
C ARG A 97 8.92 -34.60 -10.11
N PHE A 98 9.98 -35.27 -9.68
CA PHE A 98 10.14 -35.66 -8.28
C PHE A 98 10.42 -34.45 -7.37
N THR A 99 11.15 -33.44 -7.85
CA THR A 99 11.45 -32.23 -7.05
C THR A 99 10.20 -31.39 -6.79
N LYS A 100 9.18 -31.47 -7.66
CA LYS A 100 7.87 -30.84 -7.45
C LYS A 100 7.17 -31.32 -6.17
N LYS A 101 7.50 -32.50 -5.66
CA LYS A 101 6.95 -33.04 -4.40
C LYS A 101 7.77 -32.65 -3.17
N LEU A 102 8.97 -32.10 -3.34
CA LEU A 102 9.92 -31.81 -2.26
C LEU A 102 9.88 -30.36 -1.76
N ASN A 103 9.02 -29.51 -2.34
CA ASN A 103 8.91 -28.08 -2.03
C ASN A 103 10.30 -27.39 -2.03
N THR A 104 11.12 -27.67 -3.05
CA THR A 104 12.49 -27.12 -3.17
C THR A 104 12.52 -25.76 -3.85
N HIS A 105 11.42 -25.32 -4.47
CA HIS A 105 11.27 -23.99 -5.04
C HIS A 105 11.07 -22.94 -3.95
N LEU A 106 11.23 -21.67 -4.28
CA LEU A 106 10.91 -20.53 -3.41
C LEU A 106 9.69 -19.82 -4.03
N ASN A 107 8.73 -19.40 -3.22
CA ASN A 107 7.44 -18.84 -3.65
C ASN A 107 7.05 -17.56 -2.91
N LEU A 108 7.99 -16.97 -2.19
CA LEU A 108 7.83 -15.70 -1.49
C LEU A 108 9.21 -15.05 -1.35
N GLY A 109 9.40 -13.87 -1.93
CA GLY A 109 10.52 -12.99 -1.59
C GLY A 109 10.05 -11.93 -0.60
N VAL A 110 10.80 -11.74 0.48
CA VAL A 110 10.61 -10.66 1.46
C VAL A 110 11.82 -9.75 1.43
N TYR A 111 11.59 -8.45 1.31
CA TYR A 111 12.62 -7.45 1.11
C TYR A 111 12.77 -6.59 2.35
N PHE A 112 14.01 -6.23 2.65
CA PHE A 112 14.41 -5.57 3.89
C PHE A 112 15.26 -4.34 3.60
N ASP A 113 15.02 -3.25 4.31
CA ASP A 113 15.96 -2.13 4.34
C ASP A 113 17.24 -2.53 5.09
N LYS A 114 18.27 -1.66 5.05
CA LYS A 114 19.56 -1.90 5.72
C LYS A 114 19.48 -2.15 7.23
N TYR A 115 18.37 -1.81 7.89
CA TYR A 115 18.15 -2.01 9.32
C TYR A 115 17.33 -3.27 9.61
N GLY A 116 17.01 -4.07 8.60
CA GLY A 116 16.21 -5.28 8.72
C GLY A 116 14.71 -5.00 8.81
N LYS A 117 14.24 -3.80 8.45
CA LYS A 117 12.81 -3.50 8.36
C LYS A 117 12.23 -4.05 7.08
N VAL A 118 11.11 -4.76 7.15
CA VAL A 118 10.43 -5.30 5.96
C VAL A 118 9.82 -4.16 5.15
N ILE A 119 10.16 -4.09 3.86
CA ILE A 119 9.66 -3.03 2.97
C ILE A 119 8.74 -3.56 1.87
N PHE A 120 8.80 -4.85 1.55
CA PHE A 120 8.08 -5.41 0.42
C PHE A 120 7.99 -6.94 0.50
N ASN A 121 6.97 -7.51 -0.15
CA ASN A 121 6.90 -8.93 -0.42
C ASN A 121 6.27 -9.23 -1.78
N THR A 122 6.76 -10.25 -2.48
CA THR A 122 6.36 -10.57 -3.86
C THR A 122 4.90 -11.03 -3.96
N GLN A 123 4.38 -11.72 -2.95
CA GLN A 123 3.00 -12.20 -2.95
C GLN A 123 1.97 -11.07 -2.88
N LEU A 124 2.26 -9.96 -2.19
CA LEU A 124 1.39 -8.80 -2.19
C LEU A 124 1.37 -8.10 -3.55
N ALA A 125 2.51 -8.01 -4.22
CA ALA A 125 2.58 -7.46 -5.58
C ALA A 125 1.83 -8.34 -6.59
N ASN A 126 2.00 -9.67 -6.52
CA ASN A 126 1.25 -10.61 -7.36
C ASN A 126 -0.28 -10.44 -7.17
N PHE A 127 -0.73 -10.19 -5.93
CA PHE A 127 -2.14 -9.89 -5.68
C PHE A 127 -2.59 -8.60 -6.38
N TYR A 128 -1.83 -7.50 -6.28
CA TYR A 128 -2.21 -6.24 -6.93
C TYR A 128 -2.17 -6.33 -8.45
N LEU A 129 -1.25 -7.11 -9.01
CA LEU A 129 -1.22 -7.37 -10.45
C LEU A 129 -2.37 -8.25 -10.93
N ASN A 130 -3.08 -8.94 -10.03
CA ASN A 130 -4.22 -9.81 -10.34
C ASN A 130 -3.94 -10.78 -11.51
N ILE A 131 -2.73 -11.37 -11.51
CA ILE A 131 -2.24 -12.15 -12.64
C ILE A 131 -3.24 -13.28 -12.96
N PRO A 132 -3.75 -13.37 -14.21
CA PRO A 132 -4.77 -14.33 -14.56
C PRO A 132 -4.25 -15.76 -14.48
N LYS A 133 -5.07 -16.67 -13.95
CA LYS A 133 -4.73 -18.10 -13.86
C LYS A 133 -4.69 -18.80 -15.24
N ASN A 134 -5.32 -18.21 -16.24
CA ASN A 134 -5.35 -18.75 -17.60
C ASN A 134 -4.10 -18.32 -18.38
N LYS A 135 -3.42 -19.32 -18.96
CA LYS A 135 -2.17 -19.16 -19.74
C LYS A 135 -2.34 -18.44 -21.09
N SER A 136 -3.46 -17.77 -21.35
CA SER A 136 -3.68 -17.06 -22.62
C SER A 136 -2.75 -15.85 -22.75
N VAL A 137 -2.28 -15.30 -21.63
CA VAL A 137 -1.35 -14.17 -21.55
C VAL A 137 -0.25 -14.55 -20.56
N SER A 138 1.00 -14.27 -20.88
CA SER A 138 2.11 -14.54 -19.95
C SER A 138 2.07 -13.56 -18.76
N MET A 139 2.69 -13.93 -17.63
CA MET A 139 2.77 -13.05 -16.46
C MET A 139 3.41 -11.68 -16.79
N ASN A 140 4.47 -11.69 -17.59
CA ASN A 140 5.18 -10.48 -18.02
C ASN A 140 4.31 -9.61 -18.90
N GLU A 141 3.60 -10.22 -19.84
CA GLU A 141 2.69 -9.52 -20.74
C GLU A 141 1.50 -8.91 -19.97
N HIS A 142 0.92 -9.64 -19.02
CA HIS A 142 -0.15 -9.11 -18.17
C HIS A 142 0.34 -7.93 -17.31
N THR A 143 1.51 -8.07 -16.69
CA THR A 143 2.13 -7.01 -15.89
C THR A 143 2.37 -5.75 -16.73
N PHE A 144 2.88 -5.91 -17.95
CA PHE A 144 3.05 -4.81 -18.89
C PHE A 144 1.72 -4.15 -19.26
N ILE A 145 0.67 -4.95 -19.52
CA ILE A 145 -0.67 -4.44 -19.84
C ILE A 145 -1.22 -3.60 -18.68
N VAL A 146 -1.14 -4.08 -17.43
CA VAL A 146 -1.61 -3.35 -16.25
C VAL A 146 -0.84 -2.04 -16.09
N GLY A 147 0.50 -2.08 -16.18
CA GLY A 147 1.34 -0.89 -16.09
C GLY A 147 1.04 0.14 -17.18
N LYS A 148 0.94 -0.32 -18.44
CA LYS A 148 0.59 0.53 -19.59
C LYS A 148 -0.78 1.19 -19.38
N ARG A 149 -1.79 0.44 -18.97
CA ARG A 149 -3.13 0.97 -18.70
C ARG A 149 -3.10 2.05 -17.62
N LEU A 150 -2.45 1.81 -16.49
CA LEU A 150 -2.33 2.81 -15.43
C LEU A 150 -1.59 4.07 -15.90
N GLY A 151 -0.55 3.91 -16.72
CA GLY A 151 0.19 5.01 -17.34
C GLY A 151 -0.66 5.83 -18.31
N GLU A 152 -1.39 5.18 -19.22
CA GLU A 152 -2.30 5.83 -20.16
C GLU A 152 -3.40 6.63 -19.44
N GLU A 153 -3.99 6.05 -18.40
CA GLU A 153 -5.03 6.71 -17.59
C GLU A 153 -4.48 7.91 -16.82
N THR A 154 -3.26 7.79 -16.28
CA THR A 154 -2.58 8.89 -15.59
C THR A 154 -2.27 10.02 -16.57
N ALA A 155 -1.78 9.69 -17.77
CA ALA A 155 -1.49 10.66 -18.82
C ALA A 155 -2.75 11.37 -19.33
N GLU A 156 -3.86 10.63 -19.51
CA GLU A 156 -5.15 11.21 -19.89
C GLU A 156 -5.58 12.31 -18.90
N ILE A 157 -5.52 12.01 -17.60
CA ILE A 157 -5.88 12.96 -16.54
C ILE A 157 -4.95 14.18 -16.56
N LEU A 158 -3.64 13.96 -16.61
CA LEU A 158 -2.66 15.06 -16.50
C LEU A 158 -2.64 15.93 -17.76
N VAL A 159 -2.51 15.32 -18.94
CA VAL A 159 -2.33 16.06 -20.20
C VAL A 159 -3.64 16.66 -20.68
N HIS A 160 -4.72 15.87 -20.73
CA HIS A 160 -5.97 16.33 -21.36
C HIS A 160 -6.90 17.04 -20.39
N HIS A 161 -6.90 16.66 -19.11
CA HIS A 161 -7.79 17.27 -18.13
C HIS A 161 -7.11 18.29 -17.23
N CYS A 162 -5.86 18.10 -16.84
CA CYS A 162 -5.10 19.08 -16.04
C CYS A 162 -4.34 20.09 -16.90
N TYR A 163 -4.13 19.81 -18.19
CA TYR A 163 -3.29 20.60 -19.10
C TYR A 163 -1.83 20.70 -18.64
N SER A 164 -1.37 19.68 -17.92
CA SER A 164 -0.01 19.59 -17.38
C SER A 164 0.98 19.27 -18.47
N ASN A 165 2.10 19.99 -18.51
CA ASN A 165 3.25 19.61 -19.31
C ASN A 165 4.16 18.69 -18.48
N ILE A 166 3.95 17.38 -18.60
CA ILE A 166 4.68 16.38 -17.82
C ILE A 166 6.19 16.55 -18.00
N GLU A 167 6.70 16.65 -19.23
CA GLU A 167 8.14 16.77 -19.50
C GLU A 167 8.80 17.98 -18.81
N LYS A 168 8.09 19.11 -18.74
CA LYS A 168 8.60 20.32 -18.08
C LYS A 168 8.46 20.26 -16.55
N ASN A 169 7.42 19.60 -16.05
CA ASN A 169 7.05 19.62 -14.64
C ASN A 169 7.59 18.43 -13.84
N ASN A 170 8.06 17.37 -14.50
CA ASN A 170 8.57 16.13 -13.89
C ASN A 170 10.02 16.27 -13.42
N LYS A 171 10.25 17.21 -12.50
CA LYS A 171 11.55 17.45 -11.85
C LYS A 171 11.38 17.57 -10.35
N ILE A 172 10.76 16.58 -9.74
CA ILE A 172 10.74 16.51 -8.28
C ILE A 172 12.13 16.07 -7.83
N ASN A 173 12.69 16.83 -6.90
CA ASN A 173 13.99 16.52 -6.34
C ASN A 173 13.80 15.38 -5.32
N HIS A 174 14.09 14.15 -5.73
CA HIS A 174 14.09 12.99 -4.85
C HIS A 174 15.47 12.77 -4.20
N ASN A 175 15.49 12.06 -3.07
CA ASN A 175 16.72 11.46 -2.55
C ASN A 175 17.04 10.17 -3.33
N ASP A 176 18.25 9.68 -3.17
CA ASP A 176 18.62 8.36 -3.66
C ASP A 176 17.71 7.29 -3.06
N ILE A 177 17.45 6.25 -3.84
CA ILE A 177 16.64 5.12 -3.40
C ILE A 177 17.39 4.40 -2.28
N PRO A 178 16.74 4.16 -1.12
CA PRO A 178 17.33 3.38 -0.05
C PRO A 178 17.72 1.98 -0.55
N LYS A 179 18.96 1.57 -0.26
CA LYS A 179 19.40 0.21 -0.57
C LYS A 179 18.63 -0.82 0.26
N TYR A 180 18.30 -1.95 -0.34
CA TYR A 180 17.56 -3.04 0.30
C TYR A 180 18.10 -4.42 -0.10
N GLY A 181 17.88 -5.41 0.74
CA GLY A 181 18.21 -6.81 0.48
C GLY A 181 16.96 -7.68 0.54
N TYR A 182 17.11 -8.99 0.35
CA TYR A 182 15.97 -9.91 0.35
C TYR A 182 16.28 -11.26 1.00
N ILE A 183 15.21 -11.95 1.41
CA ILE A 183 15.22 -13.38 1.76
C ILE A 183 14.09 -14.05 1.00
N ASP A 184 14.40 -15.16 0.34
CA ASP A 184 13.41 -15.99 -0.34
C ASP A 184 13.01 -17.20 0.51
N PHE A 185 11.72 -17.49 0.55
CA PHE A 185 11.13 -18.56 1.34
C PHE A 185 10.31 -19.52 0.48
N ASN A 186 10.19 -20.77 0.96
CA ASN A 186 9.07 -21.63 0.60
C ASN A 186 8.04 -21.60 1.74
N THR A 187 6.88 -21.00 1.51
CA THR A 187 5.81 -20.87 2.52
C THR A 187 5.18 -22.20 2.92
N ASN A 188 5.43 -23.28 2.18
CA ASN A 188 5.00 -24.64 2.51
C ASN A 188 6.10 -25.44 3.24
N LYS A 189 7.18 -24.79 3.66
CA LYS A 189 8.18 -25.32 4.57
C LYS A 189 8.18 -24.49 5.85
N GLU A 190 8.35 -25.19 6.97
CA GLU A 190 8.62 -24.54 8.24
C GLU A 190 9.89 -23.68 8.12
N ASN A 191 9.81 -22.48 8.66
CA ASN A 191 10.91 -21.54 8.71
C ASN A 191 10.73 -20.70 9.97
N VAL A 192 11.84 -20.18 10.49
CA VAL A 192 11.85 -19.40 11.73
C VAL A 192 11.23 -18.02 11.56
N PHE A 193 11.12 -17.52 10.32
CA PHE A 193 10.61 -16.19 10.04
C PHE A 193 9.14 -16.02 10.45
N PHE A 194 8.31 -17.00 10.07
CA PHE A 194 6.90 -17.01 10.46
C PHE A 194 6.69 -17.55 11.87
N SER A 195 5.76 -16.93 12.59
CA SER A 195 5.37 -17.36 13.93
C SER A 195 4.60 -18.68 13.88
N ASP A 196 4.99 -19.63 14.72
CA ASP A 196 4.31 -20.91 14.93
C ASP A 196 2.94 -20.77 15.62
N GLN A 197 2.70 -19.61 16.25
CA GLN A 197 1.42 -19.28 16.87
C GLN A 197 0.30 -19.13 15.84
N PHE A 198 0.63 -18.71 14.61
CA PHE A 198 -0.36 -18.40 13.58
C PHE A 198 -0.34 -19.42 12.45
N ASN A 199 -1.51 -19.65 11.84
CA ASN A 199 -1.55 -20.38 10.57
C ASN A 199 -0.89 -19.56 9.44
N LYS A 200 -0.55 -20.25 8.34
CA LYS A 200 0.13 -19.66 7.19
C LYS A 200 -0.59 -18.41 6.67
N GLU A 201 -1.90 -18.46 6.48
CA GLU A 201 -2.64 -17.32 5.92
C GLU A 201 -2.62 -16.10 6.85
N THR A 202 -2.66 -16.32 8.17
CA THR A 202 -2.61 -15.22 9.15
C THR A 202 -1.21 -14.58 9.19
N ASN A 203 -0.16 -15.40 9.17
CA ASN A 203 1.22 -14.93 9.01
C ASN A 203 1.39 -14.07 7.75
N LEU A 204 0.86 -14.54 6.61
CA LEU A 204 0.91 -13.79 5.35
C LEU A 204 0.11 -12.48 5.39
N ILE A 205 -1.08 -12.46 6.02
CA ILE A 205 -1.85 -11.22 6.22
C ILE A 205 -1.05 -10.18 7.01
N PHE A 206 -0.40 -10.59 8.11
CA PHE A 206 0.47 -9.67 8.86
C PHE A 206 1.65 -9.18 8.03
N LEU A 207 2.29 -10.06 7.24
CA LEU A 207 3.41 -9.71 6.38
C LEU A 207 3.00 -8.69 5.30
N HIS A 208 1.82 -8.87 4.72
CA HIS A 208 1.28 -7.95 3.72
C HIS A 208 1.01 -6.57 4.33
N MET A 209 0.39 -6.50 5.51
CA MET A 209 0.19 -5.22 6.22
C MET A 209 1.53 -4.57 6.59
N LEU A 210 2.50 -5.37 7.05
CA LEU A 210 3.84 -4.90 7.42
C LEU A 210 4.56 -4.31 6.20
N SER A 211 4.50 -4.99 5.07
CA SER A 211 5.13 -4.53 3.82
C SER A 211 4.56 -3.20 3.36
N THR A 212 3.25 -2.98 3.46
CA THR A 212 2.62 -1.71 3.09
C THR A 212 3.08 -0.54 3.98
N VAL A 213 3.14 -0.75 5.29
CA VAL A 213 3.59 0.28 6.24
C VAL A 213 5.10 0.51 6.12
N GLY A 214 5.88 -0.57 6.06
CA GLY A 214 7.34 -0.50 5.94
C GLY A 214 7.81 0.09 4.60
N PHE A 215 7.11 -0.17 3.49
CA PHE A 215 7.33 0.55 2.24
C PHE A 215 7.19 2.07 2.43
N THR A 216 6.12 2.49 3.10
CA THR A 216 5.86 3.92 3.32
C THR A 216 6.98 4.54 4.17
N ASN A 217 7.32 3.89 5.28
CA ASN A 217 8.27 4.43 6.27
C ASN A 217 9.72 4.41 5.81
N ASN A 218 10.13 3.36 5.10
CA ASN A 218 11.55 3.09 4.82
C ASN A 218 11.93 3.19 3.34
N MET A 219 10.96 3.33 2.43
CA MET A 219 11.22 3.60 1.00
C MET A 219 10.64 4.96 0.61
N LEU A 220 9.32 5.14 0.74
CA LEU A 220 8.63 6.31 0.17
C LEU A 220 9.00 7.63 0.86
N ILE A 221 8.93 7.67 2.20
CA ILE A 221 9.29 8.86 2.98
C ILE A 221 10.76 9.26 2.77
N PRO A 222 11.74 8.33 2.82
CA PRO A 222 13.14 8.68 2.54
C PRO A 222 13.38 9.28 1.15
N ILE A 223 12.64 8.85 0.13
CA ILE A 223 12.81 9.32 -1.26
C ILE A 223 12.20 10.72 -1.46
N LEU A 224 11.04 10.99 -0.83
CA LEU A 224 10.33 12.26 -0.97
C LEU A 224 10.89 13.32 0.00
N LYS A 225 11.73 14.23 -0.51
CA LYS A 225 12.33 15.35 0.28
C LYS A 225 11.30 16.28 0.92
N LYS A 226 10.10 16.40 0.33
CA LYS A 226 9.05 17.32 0.77
C LYS A 226 7.89 16.54 1.37
N ARG A 227 7.27 17.13 2.41
CA ARG A 227 6.01 16.66 2.99
C ARG A 227 4.84 17.06 2.07
N GLU A 228 4.77 16.40 0.92
CA GLU A 228 3.75 16.66 -0.08
C GLU A 228 2.40 16.06 0.33
N THR A 229 1.31 16.64 -0.16
CA THR A 229 -0.06 16.21 0.14
C THR A 229 -0.30 14.76 -0.25
N TRP A 230 0.28 14.33 -1.37
CA TRP A 230 0.20 12.94 -1.82
C TRP A 230 0.83 11.98 -0.82
N LEU A 231 2.05 12.27 -0.33
CA LEU A 231 2.70 11.43 0.68
C LEU A 231 1.85 11.27 1.94
N LEU A 232 1.26 12.36 2.43
CA LEU A 232 0.32 12.31 3.57
C LEU A 232 -0.88 11.41 3.25
N ARG A 233 -1.46 11.52 2.05
CA ARG A 233 -2.59 10.70 1.60
C ARG A 233 -2.26 9.21 1.65
N ILE A 234 -1.10 8.81 1.11
CA ILE A 234 -0.62 7.42 1.10
C ILE A 234 -0.40 6.91 2.53
N MET A 235 0.34 7.67 3.33
CA MET A 235 0.62 7.33 4.73
C MET A 235 -0.68 7.16 5.53
N TYR A 236 -1.64 8.07 5.35
CA TYR A 236 -2.93 7.99 6.03
C TYR A 236 -3.68 6.70 5.67
N ILE A 237 -3.78 6.40 4.37
CA ILE A 237 -4.52 5.21 3.89
C ILE A 237 -3.90 3.94 4.47
N ASN A 238 -2.57 3.86 4.48
CA ASN A 238 -1.84 2.71 4.99
C ASN A 238 -2.01 2.55 6.49
N VAL A 239 -1.81 3.61 7.27
CA VAL A 239 -2.04 3.60 8.73
C VAL A 239 -3.48 3.20 9.05
N HIS A 240 -4.46 3.85 8.42
CA HIS A 240 -5.87 3.59 8.66
C HIS A 240 -6.24 2.14 8.33
N ASN A 241 -5.85 1.64 7.16
CA ASN A 241 -6.23 0.30 6.73
C ASN A 241 -5.50 -0.79 7.51
N THR A 242 -4.24 -0.59 7.87
CA THR A 242 -3.47 -1.53 8.72
C THR A 242 -4.06 -1.64 10.11
N ILE A 243 -4.43 -0.51 10.75
CA ILE A 243 -5.11 -0.52 12.04
C ILE A 243 -6.39 -1.34 12.00
N LEU A 244 -7.23 -1.10 10.99
CA LEU A 244 -8.48 -1.85 10.85
C LEU A 244 -8.22 -3.33 10.57
N GLY A 245 -7.21 -3.64 9.75
CA GLY A 245 -6.79 -4.99 9.45
C GLY A 245 -6.36 -5.76 10.70
N ILE A 246 -5.47 -5.18 11.51
CA ILE A 246 -5.03 -5.76 12.78
C ILE A 246 -6.24 -6.01 13.70
N LYS A 247 -7.12 -5.01 13.89
CA LYS A 247 -8.34 -5.17 14.69
C LYS A 247 -9.20 -6.34 14.19
N LYS A 248 -9.33 -6.51 12.87
CA LYS A 248 -10.09 -7.62 12.27
C LYS A 248 -9.45 -8.98 12.48
N VAL A 249 -8.13 -9.09 12.37
CA VAL A 249 -7.41 -10.32 12.64
C VAL A 249 -7.54 -10.70 14.12
N ILE A 250 -7.26 -9.77 15.04
CA ILE A 250 -7.36 -10.01 16.49
C ILE A 250 -8.78 -10.41 16.88
N GLN A 251 -9.80 -9.70 16.37
CA GLN A 251 -11.20 -10.07 16.61
C GLN A 251 -11.49 -11.50 16.16
N HIS A 252 -11.00 -11.89 14.97
CA HIS A 252 -11.20 -13.25 14.47
C HIS A 252 -10.51 -14.30 15.37
N LEU A 253 -9.26 -14.04 15.78
CA LEU A 253 -8.49 -14.94 16.63
C LEU A 253 -9.17 -15.12 18.01
N LYS A 254 -9.58 -14.03 18.67
CA LYS A 254 -10.30 -14.07 19.96
C LYS A 254 -11.64 -14.82 19.88
N GLN A 255 -12.33 -14.76 18.74
CA GLN A 255 -13.65 -15.39 18.56
C GLN A 255 -13.60 -16.87 18.15
N ASN A 256 -12.52 -17.32 17.50
CA ASN A 256 -12.48 -18.63 16.83
C ASN A 256 -11.37 -19.55 17.34
N SER A 257 -10.64 -19.16 18.38
CA SER A 257 -9.56 -19.96 18.96
C SER A 257 -9.76 -20.11 20.46
N THR A 258 -9.51 -21.32 20.95
CA THR A 258 -9.34 -21.60 22.38
C THR A 258 -7.89 -21.44 22.85
N LYS A 259 -6.95 -21.23 21.91
CA LYS A 259 -5.55 -20.92 22.23
C LYS A 259 -5.41 -19.46 22.63
N ASP A 260 -4.73 -19.23 23.74
CA ASP A 260 -4.17 -17.93 24.06
C ASP A 260 -3.03 -17.63 23.08
N PHE A 261 -3.20 -16.57 22.28
CA PHE A 261 -2.14 -16.06 21.43
C PHE A 261 -1.37 -15.00 22.21
N ASN A 262 -0.04 -15.09 22.20
CA ASN A 262 0.82 -14.04 22.74
C ASN A 262 0.95 -12.93 21.70
N ILE A 263 -0.14 -12.18 21.49
CA ILE A 263 -0.18 -11.00 20.64
C ILE A 263 0.18 -9.82 21.54
N PRO A 264 1.23 -9.05 21.24
CA PRO A 264 1.51 -7.82 21.99
C PRO A 264 0.25 -6.98 22.08
N GLU A 265 -0.06 -6.44 23.25
CA GLU A 265 -1.28 -5.66 23.41
C GLU A 265 -1.24 -4.43 22.52
N ILE A 266 -1.97 -4.49 21.41
CA ILE A 266 -2.23 -3.32 20.58
C ILE A 266 -3.42 -2.54 21.12
N ASP A 267 -4.23 -3.13 22.01
CA ASP A 267 -5.48 -2.53 22.51
C ASP A 267 -5.16 -1.24 23.30
N ASP A 268 -4.19 -1.21 24.23
CA ASP A 268 -3.79 0.05 24.90
C ASP A 268 -3.32 1.14 23.93
N TYR A 269 -2.71 0.75 22.82
CA TYR A 269 -2.28 1.65 21.76
C TYR A 269 -3.44 2.11 20.84
N LEU A 270 -4.42 1.24 20.57
CA LEU A 270 -5.52 1.48 19.63
C LEU A 270 -6.86 1.91 20.26
N THR A 271 -7.02 1.79 21.58
CA THR A 271 -8.27 2.08 22.31
C THR A 271 -8.11 3.09 23.44
N ASN A 272 -6.93 3.22 24.06
CA ASN A 272 -6.79 3.96 25.33
C ASN A 272 -6.01 5.28 25.26
N ASN A 273 -5.53 5.72 24.08
CA ASN A 273 -4.81 6.99 23.95
C ASN A 273 -5.62 8.07 23.22
N ASP A 274 -5.52 9.31 23.71
CA ASP A 274 -5.81 10.57 23.00
C ASP A 274 -5.17 10.65 21.60
N GLY A 275 -4.22 9.77 21.28
CA GLY A 275 -3.55 9.63 19.98
C GLY A 275 -4.42 9.11 18.83
N PHE A 276 -5.62 8.58 19.09
CA PHE A 276 -6.57 8.22 18.02
C PHE A 276 -7.27 9.42 17.37
N LYS A 277 -7.00 10.63 17.86
CA LYS A 277 -7.45 11.88 17.27
C LYS A 277 -6.97 12.07 15.83
N VAL A 278 -5.99 11.31 15.34
CA VAL A 278 -5.49 11.44 13.96
C VAL A 278 -6.36 10.75 12.91
N LEU A 279 -7.33 9.90 13.26
CA LEU A 279 -8.17 9.20 12.27
C LEU A 279 -9.64 9.65 12.38
N SER A 280 -10.16 10.32 11.35
CA SER A 280 -11.59 10.62 11.25
C SER A 280 -12.21 10.07 9.95
N SER A 281 -13.49 9.74 10.00
CA SER A 281 -14.18 9.17 8.84
C SER A 281 -14.33 10.15 7.67
N SER A 282 -14.49 11.45 7.97
CA SER A 282 -14.56 12.53 6.98
C SER A 282 -13.20 12.76 6.31
N PHE A 283 -12.12 12.81 7.10
CA PHE A 283 -10.77 12.94 6.56
C PHE A 283 -10.38 11.72 5.72
N ARG A 284 -10.74 10.51 6.17
CA ARG A 284 -10.57 9.28 5.38
C ARG A 284 -11.25 9.38 4.02
N ASN A 285 -12.45 9.95 3.95
CA ASN A 285 -13.15 10.11 2.67
C ASN A 285 -12.33 11.01 1.72
N CYS A 286 -11.82 12.12 2.25
CA CYS A 286 -10.97 13.05 1.50
C CYS A 286 -9.62 12.46 1.09
N MET A 287 -9.09 11.47 1.83
CA MET A 287 -7.89 10.75 1.40
C MET A 287 -8.18 9.75 0.28
N MET A 288 -9.42 9.27 0.16
CA MET A 288 -9.83 8.30 -0.87
C MET A 288 -10.43 8.94 -2.13
N HIS A 289 -10.85 10.22 -2.07
CA HIS A 289 -11.57 10.95 -3.11
C HIS A 289 -11.16 12.44 -3.12
N TYR A 290 -11.23 13.11 -4.27
CA TYR A 290 -10.81 14.52 -4.41
C TYR A 290 -11.92 15.56 -4.16
N ASP A 291 -13.16 15.11 -3.89
CA ASP A 291 -14.30 16.01 -3.72
C ASP A 291 -14.22 16.88 -2.45
N LEU A 292 -13.43 16.46 -1.45
CA LEU A 292 -13.29 17.13 -0.14
C LEU A 292 -14.63 17.35 0.59
N ILE A 293 -15.60 16.48 0.31
CA ILE A 293 -16.92 16.42 0.94
C ILE A 293 -17.05 15.20 1.85
N ASP A 294 -17.95 15.29 2.82
CA ASP A 294 -18.33 14.17 3.65
C ASP A 294 -19.29 13.22 2.90
N LYS A 295 -19.71 12.14 3.57
CA LYS A 295 -20.64 11.15 2.99
C LYS A 295 -22.04 11.72 2.69
N LYS A 296 -22.39 12.88 3.25
CA LYS A 296 -23.66 13.58 3.03
C LYS A 296 -23.55 14.64 1.94
N GLY A 297 -22.38 14.78 1.31
CA GLY A 297 -22.11 15.80 0.30
C GLY A 297 -21.81 17.19 0.87
N SER A 298 -21.58 17.31 2.18
CA SER A 298 -21.26 18.59 2.81
C SER A 298 -19.76 18.86 2.75
N PRO A 299 -19.31 20.11 2.53
CA PRO A 299 -17.89 20.46 2.57
C PRO A 299 -17.25 20.08 3.92
N VAL A 300 -16.12 19.39 3.88
CA VAL A 300 -15.38 19.01 5.11
C VAL A 300 -14.56 20.18 5.66
N ILE A 301 -14.12 21.10 4.79
CA ILE A 301 -13.35 22.26 5.19
C ILE A 301 -14.27 23.31 5.82
N LEU A 302 -14.01 23.67 7.07
CA LEU A 302 -14.75 24.69 7.79
C LEU A 302 -14.33 26.07 7.30
N GLN A 303 -15.28 26.99 7.13
CA GLN A 303 -15.03 28.34 6.60
C GLN A 303 -13.92 29.09 7.36
N LYS A 304 -13.84 28.93 8.68
CA LYS A 304 -12.81 29.57 9.53
C LYS A 304 -11.37 29.09 9.27
N PHE A 305 -11.21 27.92 8.65
CA PHE A 305 -9.91 27.31 8.38
C PHE A 305 -9.58 27.25 6.89
N TYR A 306 -10.53 27.56 6.00
CA TYR A 306 -10.29 27.56 4.57
C TYR A 306 -9.20 28.57 4.19
N ASN A 307 -8.10 28.07 3.65
CA ASN A 307 -7.01 28.89 3.15
C ASN A 307 -6.31 28.22 1.95
N PRO A 308 -6.42 28.80 0.73
CA PRO A 308 -5.79 28.28 -0.47
C PRO A 308 -4.27 28.12 -0.41
N SER A 309 -3.58 28.84 0.48
CA SER A 309 -2.11 28.75 0.62
C SER A 309 -1.67 27.63 1.57
N LEU A 310 -2.58 27.03 2.33
CA LEU A 310 -2.28 25.89 3.18
C LEU A 310 -2.35 24.58 2.38
N PRO A 311 -1.51 23.58 2.70
CA PRO A 311 -1.65 22.24 2.17
C PRO A 311 -3.07 21.70 2.39
N MET A 312 -3.67 21.12 1.35
CA MET A 312 -5.06 20.64 1.37
C MET A 312 -6.10 21.68 1.82
N TYR A 313 -5.78 22.97 1.66
CA TYR A 313 -6.72 24.09 1.77
C TYR A 313 -7.35 24.30 3.16
N GLY A 314 -6.70 23.84 4.23
CA GLY A 314 -7.24 23.91 5.59
C GLY A 314 -8.04 22.67 6.02
N LEU A 315 -7.97 21.58 5.25
CA LEU A 315 -8.69 20.34 5.54
C LEU A 315 -8.29 19.72 6.88
N ILE A 316 -6.99 19.70 7.21
CA ILE A 316 -6.48 19.09 8.43
C ILE A 316 -6.95 19.92 9.64
N GLU A 317 -6.76 21.23 9.56
CA GLU A 317 -7.18 22.20 10.57
C GLU A 317 -8.70 22.07 10.84
N SER A 318 -9.48 21.80 9.79
CA SER A 318 -10.93 21.55 9.89
C SER A 318 -11.29 20.23 10.55
N CYS A 319 -10.54 19.17 10.28
CA CYS A 319 -10.81 17.83 10.80
C CYS A 319 -10.26 17.60 12.21
N TYR A 320 -9.28 18.40 12.63
CA TYR A 320 -8.48 18.16 13.83
C TYR A 320 -8.31 19.43 14.67
N ASP A 321 -9.38 20.23 14.77
CA ASP A 321 -9.52 21.35 15.70
C ASP A 321 -8.36 22.38 15.66
N GLY A 322 -7.91 22.73 14.46
CA GLY A 322 -6.86 23.70 14.24
C GLY A 322 -5.42 23.15 14.30
N MET A 323 -5.24 21.83 14.43
CA MET A 323 -3.93 21.20 14.25
C MET A 323 -3.40 21.50 12.85
N ASN A 324 -2.16 22.00 12.76
CA ASN A 324 -1.58 22.33 11.46
C ASN A 324 -1.06 21.08 10.73
N TYR A 325 -0.91 21.21 9.41
CA TYR A 325 -0.45 20.13 8.53
C TYR A 325 0.82 19.40 9.02
N ASN A 326 1.86 20.13 9.45
CA ASN A 326 3.13 19.52 9.83
C ASN A 326 3.01 18.72 11.13
N GLN A 327 2.29 19.27 12.12
CA GLN A 327 1.99 18.57 13.37
C GLN A 327 1.22 17.28 13.11
N TYR A 328 0.20 17.34 12.26
CA TYR A 328 -0.58 16.17 11.88
C TYR A 328 0.26 15.12 11.16
N PHE A 329 1.12 15.56 10.22
CA PHE A 329 2.05 14.67 9.52
C PHE A 329 2.97 13.94 10.50
N ASP A 330 3.54 14.64 11.47
CA ASP A 330 4.44 14.04 12.47
C ASP A 330 3.73 13.02 13.36
N GLU A 331 2.51 13.34 13.82
CA GLU A 331 1.72 12.39 14.63
C GLU A 331 1.30 11.16 13.83
N LEU A 332 0.91 11.34 12.57
CA LEU A 332 0.58 10.24 11.67
C LEU A 332 1.81 9.38 11.35
N TYR A 333 2.99 9.99 11.14
CA TYR A 333 4.22 9.26 10.89
C TYR A 333 4.69 8.46 12.11
N LYS A 334 4.67 9.07 13.31
CA LYS A 334 4.92 8.34 14.57
C LYS A 334 3.96 7.16 14.73
N THR A 335 2.70 7.35 14.34
CA THR A 335 1.70 6.28 14.38
C THR A 335 2.07 5.14 13.42
N SER A 336 2.51 5.50 12.21
CA SER A 336 2.99 4.56 11.19
C SER A 336 4.19 3.74 11.67
N GLN A 337 5.18 4.39 12.29
CA GLN A 337 6.38 3.71 12.82
C GLN A 337 6.03 2.71 13.92
N LYS A 338 5.14 3.07 14.83
CA LYS A 338 4.69 2.17 15.90
C LYS A 338 3.92 0.95 15.36
N LEU A 339 3.10 1.14 14.31
CA LEU A 339 2.41 0.02 13.65
C LEU A 339 3.41 -0.92 12.97
N GLU A 340 4.44 -0.36 12.35
CA GLU A 340 5.53 -1.13 11.77
C GLU A 340 6.25 -1.95 12.84
N ASP A 341 6.67 -1.34 13.94
CA ASP A 341 7.36 -2.03 15.04
C ASP A 341 6.49 -3.13 15.66
N TYR A 342 5.20 -2.84 15.86
CA TYR A 342 4.23 -3.84 16.30
C TYR A 342 4.17 -5.04 15.34
N LEU A 343 3.97 -4.80 14.04
CA LEU A 343 3.84 -5.87 13.07
C LEU A 343 5.15 -6.64 12.91
N LEU A 344 6.29 -5.95 12.92
CA LEU A 344 7.62 -6.53 12.85
C LEU A 344 7.89 -7.48 14.03
N SER A 345 7.39 -7.15 15.23
CA SER A 345 7.52 -7.99 16.42
C SER A 345 6.83 -9.36 16.32
N LEU A 346 5.97 -9.55 15.32
CA LEU A 346 5.30 -10.82 15.03
C LEU A 346 6.17 -11.79 14.21
N PHE A 347 7.35 -11.35 13.76
CA PHE A 347 8.26 -12.12 12.90
C PHE A 347 9.64 -12.25 13.53
N THR A 348 10.36 -13.33 13.20
CA THR A 348 11.77 -13.49 13.60
C THR A 348 12.69 -13.25 12.42
N ILE A 349 13.42 -12.14 12.43
CA ILE A 349 14.31 -11.79 11.33
C ILE A 349 15.73 -12.25 11.64
N ASN A 350 16.25 -13.14 10.81
CA ASN A 350 17.68 -13.47 10.81
C ASN A 350 18.41 -12.51 9.85
N TYR A 351 18.97 -11.44 10.40
CA TYR A 351 19.68 -10.42 9.62
C TYR A 351 20.83 -11.01 8.77
N ASN A 352 21.49 -12.05 9.26
CA ASN A 352 22.60 -12.71 8.55
C ASN A 352 22.15 -13.52 7.33
N SER A 353 20.86 -13.79 7.18
CA SER A 353 20.32 -14.47 5.99
C SER A 353 19.86 -13.51 4.89
N ILE A 354 19.90 -12.19 5.13
CA ILE A 354 19.52 -11.21 4.11
C ILE A 354 20.60 -11.17 3.03
N CYS A 355 20.19 -11.39 1.78
CA CYS A 355 21.04 -11.23 0.60
C CYS A 355 21.09 -9.74 0.23
N TRP A 356 22.28 -9.15 0.26
CA TRP A 356 22.52 -7.75 -0.11
C TRP A 356 23.19 -7.71 -1.48
N ASP A 357 22.40 -7.69 -2.54
CA ASP A 357 22.90 -7.55 -3.92
C ASP A 357 23.17 -6.07 -4.21
N TRP A 358 24.10 -5.47 -3.46
CA TRP A 358 24.43 -4.03 -3.50
C TRP A 358 25.67 -3.70 -4.33
N ASP A 359 26.29 -4.74 -4.90
CA ASP A 359 27.56 -4.73 -5.60
C ASP A 359 27.40 -5.01 -7.10
#